data_AF-A0A091RF10-F1
#
_entry.id   AF-A0A091RF10-F1
#
_cell.length_a   1.000
_cell.length_b   1.000
_cell.length_c   1.000
_cell.angle_alpha   90.00
_cell.angle_beta   90.00
_cell.angle_gamma   90.00
#
_symmetry.space_group_name_H-M   'P 1'
#
loop_
_entity.id
_entity.type
_entity.pdbx_description
1 polymer ?
#
loop_
_entity_poly.entity_id
_entity_poly.type
_entity_poly.pdbx_seq_one_letter_code
_entity_poly.pdbx_strand_id
1 'polypeptide(L)'
;AGGQGFLIRNTWLEKCIRVSHHETNTISLTNCKMHSQQQQWSWDPTTRTIVSLQTKQCLSAHKMQEYALVKLEPCGDWEHQAWSCSKKGRLTLQSLGFHLSTEEGGHKVFISKEKDKFSRWKTLADETICAAARTTPPRPSKPTPQAVDTRVWSYESK
;
A
#
# COMPACT_ATOMS: atom_id res chain seq x y z
N ALA A 1 -0.22 1.35 -13.86
CA ALA A 1 0.40 0.45 -12.88
C ALA A 1 -0.30 -0.91 -12.93
N GLY A 2 0.43 -1.99 -13.21
CA GLY A 2 -0.10 -3.35 -13.27
C GLY A 2 0.96 -4.31 -12.77
N GLY A 3 1.30 -4.17 -11.48
CA GLY A 3 2.08 -5.14 -10.73
C GLY A 3 1.14 -6.22 -10.17
N GLN A 4 1.67 -7.39 -9.89
CA GLN A 4 0.94 -8.45 -9.22
C GLN A 4 0.53 -7.95 -7.82
N GLY A 5 -0.76 -8.00 -7.53
CA GLY A 5 -1.28 -7.58 -6.23
C GLY A 5 -0.97 -8.59 -5.12
N PHE A 6 -1.08 -8.13 -3.89
CA PHE A 6 -1.01 -8.98 -2.70
C PHE A 6 -2.23 -8.73 -1.80
N LEU A 7 -2.49 -9.70 -0.93
CA LEU A 7 -3.48 -9.57 0.14
C LEU A 7 -2.80 -9.01 1.39
N ILE A 8 -3.50 -8.15 2.12
CA ILE A 8 -3.05 -7.63 3.42
C ILE A 8 -3.77 -8.40 4.51
N ARG A 9 -3.06 -9.32 5.17
CA ARG A 9 -3.57 -10.23 6.19
C ARG A 9 -3.18 -9.77 7.58
N ASN A 10 -4.13 -9.76 8.50
CA ASN A 10 -3.85 -9.66 9.92
C ASN A 10 -3.27 -10.98 10.43
N THR A 11 -2.10 -10.94 11.06
CA THR A 11 -1.37 -12.17 11.46
C THR A 11 -1.95 -12.86 12.70
N TRP A 12 -2.90 -12.24 13.39
CA TRP A 12 -3.55 -12.84 14.55
C TRP A 12 -4.94 -13.37 14.20
N LEU A 13 -5.74 -12.57 13.49
CA LEU A 13 -7.10 -12.95 13.11
C LEU A 13 -7.17 -13.82 11.86
N GLU A 14 -6.09 -13.92 11.09
CA GLU A 14 -6.05 -14.63 9.80
C GLU A 14 -7.12 -14.11 8.81
N LYS A 15 -7.45 -12.82 8.91
CA LYS A 15 -8.40 -12.12 8.03
C LYS A 15 -7.67 -11.14 7.14
N CYS A 16 -8.21 -10.93 5.96
CA CYS A 16 -7.67 -10.00 4.97
C CYS A 16 -8.54 -8.77 4.81
N ILE A 17 -7.89 -7.64 4.54
CA ILE A 17 -8.56 -6.38 4.20
C ILE A 17 -9.19 -6.49 2.81
N ARG A 18 -10.45 -6.10 2.71
CA ARG A 18 -11.25 -6.11 1.50
C ARG A 18 -11.94 -4.75 1.31
N VAL A 19 -12.06 -4.31 0.06
CA VAL A 19 -12.97 -3.22 -0.32
C VAL A 19 -14.43 -3.66 -0.12
N SER A 20 -15.23 -2.86 0.59
CA SER A 20 -16.65 -3.15 0.81
C SER A 20 -17.45 -2.98 -0.49
N HIS A 21 -18.41 -3.88 -0.73
CA HIS A 21 -19.33 -3.78 -1.89
C HIS A 21 -20.52 -2.85 -1.63
N HIS A 22 -20.98 -2.77 -0.39
CA HIS A 22 -22.25 -2.12 -0.04
C HIS A 22 -22.10 -0.63 0.32
N GLU A 23 -20.88 -0.20 0.61
CA GLU A 23 -20.58 1.13 1.09
C GLU A 23 -19.41 1.70 0.28
N THR A 24 -19.63 2.86 -0.32
CA THR A 24 -18.61 3.56 -1.08
C THR A 24 -17.44 3.94 -0.18
N ASN A 25 -16.22 3.73 -0.66
CA ASN A 25 -14.99 4.13 0.02
C ASN A 25 -14.73 3.47 1.39
N THR A 26 -15.42 2.38 1.74
CA THR A 26 -15.15 1.66 3.00
C THR A 26 -14.43 0.34 2.76
N ILE A 27 -13.80 -0.14 3.83
CA ILE A 27 -13.09 -1.41 3.86
C ILE A 27 -13.60 -2.25 5.02
N SER A 28 -13.46 -3.56 4.88
CA SER A 28 -13.84 -4.52 5.90
C SER A 28 -12.83 -5.65 6.00
N LEU A 29 -12.90 -6.44 7.07
CA LEU A 29 -12.17 -7.71 7.20
C LEU A 29 -13.02 -8.90 6.78
N THR A 30 -12.40 -9.86 6.11
CA THR A 30 -13.03 -11.12 5.72
C THR A 30 -12.00 -12.25 5.58
N ASN A 31 -12.45 -13.47 5.26
CA ASN A 31 -11.54 -14.57 4.96
C ASN A 31 -10.67 -14.23 3.75
N CYS A 32 -9.38 -14.54 3.85
CA CYS A 32 -8.43 -14.33 2.79
C CYS A 32 -8.78 -15.17 1.55
N LYS A 33 -8.98 -14.51 0.40
CA LYS A 33 -9.33 -15.15 -0.88
C LYS A 33 -8.37 -14.69 -1.97
N MET A 34 -7.39 -15.52 -2.31
CA MET A 34 -6.32 -15.18 -3.25
C MET A 34 -6.83 -14.63 -4.59
N HIS A 35 -7.92 -15.19 -5.13
CA HIS A 35 -8.47 -14.76 -6.42
C HIS A 35 -9.50 -13.62 -6.32
N SER A 36 -9.77 -13.11 -5.12
CA SER A 36 -10.71 -12.01 -4.95
C SER A 36 -10.02 -10.70 -5.29
N GLN A 37 -10.43 -10.07 -6.40
CA GLN A 37 -10.05 -8.69 -6.76
C GLN A 37 -10.32 -7.70 -5.61
N GLN A 38 -11.29 -8.06 -4.77
CA GLN A 38 -11.70 -7.44 -3.50
C GLN A 38 -10.56 -7.07 -2.55
N GLN A 39 -9.60 -7.97 -2.53
CA GLN A 39 -8.54 -8.05 -1.54
C GLN A 39 -7.17 -7.83 -2.18
N GLN A 40 -7.14 -7.36 -3.42
CA GLN A 40 -5.91 -7.12 -4.16
C GLN A 40 -5.43 -5.69 -3.91
N TRP A 41 -4.27 -5.59 -3.27
CA TRP A 41 -3.62 -4.35 -2.93
C TRP A 41 -2.26 -4.27 -3.61
N SER A 42 -1.75 -3.06 -3.72
CA SER A 42 -0.38 -2.79 -4.16
C SER A 42 0.26 -1.76 -3.25
N TRP A 43 1.58 -1.73 -3.23
CA TRP A 43 2.36 -0.75 -2.50
C TRP A 43 3.09 0.14 -3.50
N ASP A 44 2.94 1.45 -3.37
CA ASP A 44 3.76 2.41 -4.11
C ASP A 44 4.94 2.85 -3.22
N PRO A 45 6.19 2.47 -3.56
CA PRO A 45 7.35 2.86 -2.76
C PRO A 45 7.68 4.35 -2.83
N THR A 46 7.21 5.06 -3.85
CA THR A 46 7.49 6.48 -4.07
C THR A 46 6.67 7.32 -3.09
N THR A 47 5.35 7.14 -3.11
CA THR A 47 4.39 7.86 -2.26
C THR A 47 4.17 7.19 -0.91
N ARG A 48 4.67 5.95 -0.74
CA ARG A 48 4.48 5.12 0.47
C ARG A 48 3.01 4.82 0.76
N THR A 49 2.20 4.75 -0.29
CA THR A 49 0.78 4.51 -0.20
C THR A 49 0.44 3.05 -0.46
N ILE A 50 -0.65 2.60 0.15
CA ILE A 50 -1.25 1.29 -0.13
C ILE A 50 -2.44 1.53 -1.05
N VAL A 51 -2.38 1.01 -2.28
CA VAL A 51 -3.36 1.28 -3.33
C VAL A 51 -4.23 0.05 -3.58
N SER A 52 -5.54 0.24 -3.54
CA SER A 52 -6.52 -0.77 -3.97
C SER A 52 -6.38 -1.00 -5.47
N LEU A 53 -6.13 -2.24 -5.89
CA LEU A 53 -6.07 -2.56 -7.31
C LEU A 53 -7.45 -2.52 -7.97
N GLN A 54 -8.52 -2.69 -7.20
CA GLN A 54 -9.89 -2.59 -7.69
C GLN A 54 -10.31 -1.15 -7.99
N THR A 55 -10.14 -0.24 -7.02
CA THR A 55 -10.69 1.12 -7.10
C THR A 55 -9.66 2.18 -7.45
N LYS A 56 -8.36 1.83 -7.45
CA LYS A 56 -7.22 2.75 -7.63
C LYS A 56 -7.12 3.85 -6.56
N GLN A 57 -7.83 3.67 -5.44
CA GLN A 57 -7.80 4.56 -4.29
C GLN A 57 -6.81 4.08 -3.24
N CYS A 58 -6.38 5.00 -2.38
CA CYS A 58 -5.39 4.77 -1.36
C CYS A 58 -6.03 4.49 0.00
N LEU A 59 -5.41 3.58 0.75
CA LEU A 59 -5.74 3.30 2.14
C LEU A 59 -5.37 4.49 3.01
N SER A 60 -6.38 5.10 3.64
CA SER A 60 -6.26 6.45 4.19
C SER A 60 -6.90 6.54 5.56
N ALA A 61 -6.22 7.21 6.50
CA ALA A 61 -6.77 7.51 7.82
C ALA A 61 -7.33 8.93 7.85
N HIS A 62 -8.54 9.11 7.31
CA HIS A 62 -9.19 10.41 7.13
C HIS A 62 -9.15 11.30 8.39
N LYS A 63 -9.42 10.70 9.57
CA LYS A 63 -9.24 11.36 10.86
C LYS A 63 -7.99 10.82 11.53
N MET A 64 -7.11 11.71 11.92
CA MET A 64 -5.83 11.43 12.57
C MET A 64 -5.99 11.31 14.11
N GLN A 65 -6.97 10.51 14.55
CA GLN A 65 -7.35 10.33 15.95
C GLN A 65 -7.35 8.84 16.32
N GLU A 66 -7.09 8.53 17.60
CA GLU A 66 -7.18 7.16 18.13
C GLU A 66 -8.54 6.52 17.76
N TYR A 67 -8.49 5.27 17.28
CA TYR A 67 -9.62 4.47 16.82
C TYR A 67 -10.36 5.01 15.60
N ALA A 68 -9.83 6.01 14.90
CA ALA A 68 -10.41 6.48 13.65
C ALA A 68 -10.39 5.38 12.57
N LEU A 69 -11.51 5.21 11.89
CA LEU A 69 -11.65 4.22 10.82
C LEU A 69 -10.81 4.59 9.61
N VAL A 70 -10.18 3.57 9.04
CA VAL A 70 -9.47 3.68 7.77
C VAL A 70 -10.45 3.49 6.62
N LYS A 71 -10.27 4.28 5.56
CA LYS A 71 -11.15 4.34 4.40
C LYS A 71 -10.33 4.38 3.10
N LEU A 72 -11.02 4.33 1.98
CA LEU A 72 -10.43 4.58 0.66
C LEU A 72 -10.64 6.04 0.29
N GLU A 73 -9.58 6.71 -0.14
CA GLU A 73 -9.63 8.08 -0.65
C GLU A 73 -8.83 8.18 -1.95
N PRO A 74 -9.06 9.20 -2.78
CA PRO A 74 -8.18 9.49 -3.90
C PRO A 74 -6.71 9.50 -3.45
N CYS A 75 -5.85 8.84 -4.20
CA CYS A 75 -4.43 8.82 -3.90
C CYS A 75 -3.82 10.22 -4.09
N GLY A 76 -3.10 10.69 -3.07
CA GLY A 76 -2.29 11.89 -3.11
C GLY A 76 -1.02 11.71 -2.28
N ASP A 77 -0.15 12.70 -2.31
CA ASP A 77 1.02 12.75 -1.41
C ASP A 77 0.60 13.37 -0.07
N TRP A 78 -0.28 12.66 0.63
CA TRP A 78 -0.93 13.15 1.85
C TRP A 78 -0.40 12.38 3.06
N GLU A 79 -0.14 13.09 4.16
CA GLU A 79 0.43 12.48 5.37
C GLU A 79 -0.42 11.34 5.96
N HIS A 80 -1.75 11.40 5.84
CA HIS A 80 -2.66 10.35 6.31
C HIS A 80 -2.76 9.13 5.37
N GLN A 81 -2.01 9.14 4.28
CA GLN A 81 -1.90 8.06 3.30
C GLN A 81 -0.48 7.47 3.23
N ALA A 82 0.50 8.14 3.86
CA ALA A 82 1.89 7.72 3.89
C ALA A 82 2.16 6.74 5.03
N TRP A 83 2.42 5.49 4.69
CA TRP A 83 2.65 4.41 5.63
C TRP A 83 4.14 4.05 5.73
N SER A 84 4.49 3.33 6.78
CA SER A 84 5.81 2.73 6.98
C SER A 84 5.66 1.33 7.53
N CYS A 85 6.57 0.43 7.18
CA CYS A 85 6.57 -0.93 7.69
C CYS A 85 7.67 -1.13 8.72
N SER A 86 7.32 -1.76 9.83
CA SER A 86 8.31 -2.31 10.77
C SER A 86 8.67 -3.75 10.39
N LYS A 87 9.84 -4.23 10.87
CA LYS A 87 10.27 -5.63 10.73
C LYS A 87 9.24 -6.64 11.26
N LYS A 88 8.43 -6.24 12.24
CA LYS A 88 7.37 -7.09 12.84
C LYS A 88 6.06 -7.08 12.06
N GLY A 89 5.99 -6.41 10.90
CA GLY A 89 4.77 -6.32 10.08
C GLY A 89 3.78 -5.25 10.53
N ARG A 90 4.18 -4.26 11.35
CA ARG A 90 3.28 -3.13 11.64
C ARG A 90 3.31 -2.10 10.53
N LEU A 91 2.13 -1.65 10.10
CA LEU A 91 1.93 -0.49 9.24
C LEU A 91 1.70 0.74 10.12
N THR A 92 2.54 1.76 9.98
CA THR A 92 2.49 2.97 10.81
C THR A 92 2.38 4.21 9.95
N LEU A 93 1.41 5.09 10.24
CA LEU A 93 1.33 6.42 9.64
C LEU A 93 2.53 7.25 10.03
N GLN A 94 3.25 7.78 9.04
CA GLN A 94 4.56 8.39 9.27
C GLN A 94 4.50 9.66 10.12
N SER A 95 3.48 10.49 9.94
CA SER A 95 3.39 11.79 10.61
C SER A 95 2.98 11.70 12.09
N LEU A 96 2.38 10.59 12.52
CA LEU A 96 1.65 10.56 13.80
C LEU A 96 1.88 9.32 14.66
N GLY A 97 2.59 8.31 14.14
CA GLY A 97 2.94 7.11 14.89
C GLY A 97 1.75 6.19 15.20
N PHE A 98 0.58 6.42 14.59
CA PHE A 98 -0.54 5.49 14.69
C PHE A 98 -0.30 4.26 13.81
N HIS A 99 -0.66 3.09 14.32
CA HIS A 99 -0.59 1.82 13.65
C HIS A 99 -1.93 1.44 13.04
N LEU A 100 -1.90 0.80 11.87
CA LEU A 100 -3.08 0.12 11.35
C LEU A 100 -3.44 -1.03 12.30
N SER A 101 -4.67 -1.09 12.76
CA SER A 101 -5.14 -2.02 13.79
C SER A 101 -6.55 -2.53 13.49
N THR A 102 -6.90 -3.59 14.18
CA THR A 102 -8.23 -4.21 14.21
C THR A 102 -8.53 -4.64 15.64
N GLU A 103 -9.73 -5.14 15.88
CA GLU A 103 -10.16 -5.69 17.16
C GLU A 103 -10.64 -7.14 17.01
N GLU A 104 -10.71 -7.85 18.13
CA GLU A 104 -11.27 -9.20 18.19
C GLU A 104 -12.77 -9.19 17.86
N GLY A 105 -13.22 -10.16 17.06
CA GLY A 105 -14.61 -10.22 16.59
C GLY A 105 -15.05 -9.10 15.64
N GLY A 106 -14.22 -8.08 15.42
CA GLY A 106 -14.54 -6.92 14.59
C GLY A 106 -14.36 -7.14 13.08
N HIS A 107 -15.11 -6.35 12.31
CA HIS A 107 -14.98 -6.27 10.84
C HIS A 107 -14.29 -4.97 10.38
N LYS A 108 -13.91 -4.11 11.33
CA LYS A 108 -13.43 -2.76 11.09
C LYS A 108 -11.91 -2.71 11.13
N VAL A 109 -11.37 -1.78 10.37
CA VAL A 109 -9.93 -1.45 10.40
C VAL A 109 -9.82 0.01 10.79
N PHE A 110 -8.97 0.28 11.77
CA PHE A 110 -8.80 1.61 12.37
C PHE A 110 -7.33 1.89 12.64
N ILE A 111 -7.03 3.12 13.07
CA ILE A 111 -5.70 3.49 13.53
C ILE A 111 -5.62 3.55 15.06
N SER A 112 -4.53 3.06 15.64
CA SER A 112 -4.32 3.08 17.09
C SER A 112 -2.83 3.21 17.45
N LYS A 113 -2.49 3.82 18.59
CA LYS A 113 -1.12 3.86 19.12
C LYS A 113 -0.67 2.53 19.71
N GLU A 114 -1.58 1.58 19.90
CA GLU A 114 -1.29 0.29 20.52
C GLU A 114 -0.41 -0.59 19.63
N LYS A 115 0.57 -1.24 20.26
CA LYS A 115 1.57 -2.10 19.60
C LYS A 115 1.36 -3.56 19.96
N ASP A 116 0.17 -4.07 19.74
CA ASP A 116 -0.26 -5.42 20.12
C ASP A 116 -0.09 -6.46 18.99
N LYS A 117 -0.94 -7.51 19.05
CA LYS A 117 -1.06 -8.57 18.05
C LYS A 117 -2.00 -8.21 16.89
N PHE A 118 -2.99 -7.35 17.13
CA PHE A 118 -3.96 -6.91 16.13
C PHE A 118 -3.42 -5.80 15.20
N SER A 119 -2.34 -5.13 15.59
CA SER A 119 -1.62 -4.14 14.78
C SER A 119 -0.61 -4.73 13.78
N ARG A 120 -0.59 -6.06 13.57
CA ARG A 120 0.38 -6.76 12.73
C ARG A 120 -0.24 -7.27 11.44
N TRP A 121 0.36 -6.87 10.33
CA TRP A 121 -0.13 -7.10 8.98
C TRP A 121 1.00 -7.60 8.07
N LYS A 122 0.71 -8.62 7.29
CA LYS A 122 1.65 -9.23 6.35
C LYS A 122 0.94 -9.65 5.07
N THR A 123 1.72 -9.99 4.05
CA THR A 123 1.19 -10.70 2.89
C THR A 123 0.88 -12.16 3.24
N LEU A 124 0.25 -12.88 2.30
CA LEU A 124 0.10 -14.33 2.43
C LEU A 124 1.44 -15.09 2.37
N ALA A 125 2.47 -14.49 1.78
CA ALA A 125 3.83 -15.04 1.76
C ALA A 125 4.64 -14.71 3.04
N ASP A 126 3.96 -14.21 4.09
CA ASP A 126 4.57 -13.77 5.36
C ASP A 126 5.60 -12.63 5.25
N GLU A 127 5.59 -11.92 4.12
CA GLU A 127 6.40 -10.73 3.89
C GLU A 127 5.76 -9.49 4.52
N THR A 128 6.60 -8.50 4.85
CA THR A 128 6.08 -7.17 5.19
C THR A 128 5.49 -6.50 3.95
N ILE A 129 4.47 -5.66 4.14
CA ILE A 129 3.78 -5.00 3.01
C ILE A 129 4.73 -4.17 2.14
N CYS A 130 5.71 -3.50 2.74
CA CYS A 130 6.71 -2.71 2.01
C CYS A 130 7.75 -3.58 1.28
N ALA A 131 7.97 -4.83 1.72
CA ALA A 131 8.88 -5.77 1.05
C ALA A 131 8.23 -6.37 -0.21
N ALA A 132 6.92 -6.64 -0.18
CA ALA A 132 6.18 -7.21 -1.30
C ALA A 132 6.23 -6.35 -2.59
N ALA A 133 6.53 -5.05 -2.45
CA ALA A 133 6.75 -4.17 -3.58
C ALA A 133 8.05 -4.45 -4.34
N ARG A 134 9.07 -4.98 -3.66
CA ARG A 134 10.39 -5.25 -4.23
C ARG A 134 10.44 -6.54 -5.06
N THR A 135 9.51 -7.45 -4.80
CA THR A 135 9.35 -8.72 -5.52
C THR A 135 8.65 -8.54 -6.87
N THR A 136 8.10 -7.35 -7.16
CA THR A 136 7.55 -7.03 -8.49
C THR A 136 8.66 -6.46 -9.38
N PRO A 137 8.98 -7.09 -10.52
CA PRO A 137 9.94 -6.52 -11.47
C PRO A 137 9.47 -5.12 -11.92
N PRO A 138 10.37 -4.13 -12.01
CA PRO A 138 10.04 -2.87 -12.64
C PRO A 138 9.56 -3.16 -14.06
N ARG A 139 8.42 -2.59 -14.47
CA ARG A 139 8.09 -2.56 -15.91
C ARG A 139 9.25 -1.84 -16.62
N PRO A 140 9.79 -2.37 -17.72
CA PRO A 140 10.70 -1.59 -18.53
C PRO A 140 9.95 -0.33 -19.01
N SER A 141 10.38 0.82 -18.52
CA SER A 141 10.00 2.10 -19.09
C SER A 141 10.43 2.08 -20.56
N LYS A 142 9.49 2.40 -21.47
CA LYS A 142 9.81 2.63 -22.88
C LYS A 142 11.00 3.59 -22.94
N PRO A 143 12.11 3.26 -23.66
CA PRO A 143 13.16 4.22 -23.90
C PRO A 143 12.58 5.38 -24.70
N THR A 144 12.71 6.59 -24.18
CA THR A 144 12.53 7.82 -24.94
C THR A 144 13.53 7.80 -26.10
N PRO A 145 13.15 8.08 -27.35
CA PRO A 145 14.14 8.17 -28.43
C PRO A 145 15.13 9.29 -28.11
N GLN A 146 16.40 8.94 -27.94
CA GLN A 146 17.48 9.91 -27.82
C GLN A 146 17.57 10.70 -29.13
N ALA A 147 17.42 12.01 -29.03
CA ALA A 147 17.77 12.92 -30.11
C ALA A 147 19.26 12.77 -30.42
N VAL A 148 19.57 12.49 -31.68
CA VAL A 148 20.93 12.46 -32.22
C VAL A 148 21.47 13.90 -32.20
N ASP A 149 22.41 14.19 -31.30
CA ASP A 149 23.13 15.46 -31.30
C ASP A 149 24.17 15.45 -32.43
N THR A 150 23.98 16.36 -33.39
CA THR A 150 24.85 16.53 -34.55
C THR A 150 25.94 17.53 -34.17
N ARG A 151 27.16 17.05 -33.91
CA ARG A 151 28.33 17.95 -33.74
C ARG A 151 29.53 17.49 -34.57
N VAL A 152 29.59 18.07 -35.77
CA VAL A 152 30.72 18.82 -36.37
C VAL A 152 32.12 18.37 -35.95
N TRP A 153 32.82 17.71 -36.86
CA TRP A 153 34.29 17.63 -36.85
C TRP A 153 34.86 18.81 -37.63
N SER A 154 35.60 19.68 -36.95
CA SER A 154 36.52 20.63 -37.55
C SER A 154 37.94 20.15 -37.26
N TYR A 155 38.70 19.81 -38.30
CA TYR A 155 40.14 19.61 -38.24
C TYR A 155 40.81 20.69 -39.09
N GLU A 156 41.62 21.52 -38.45
CA GLU A 156 42.63 22.32 -39.15
C GLU A 156 43.89 22.40 -38.28
N SER A 157 45.04 22.40 -38.98
CA SER A 157 46.41 22.66 -38.53
C SER A 157 47.24 21.48 -38.04
N LYS A 158 48.15 20.98 -38.89
CA LYS A 158 49.52 21.49 -38.94
C LYS A 158 50.19 21.22 -40.29
#